data_AF-A0A6V7JGI9-F1
#
_entry.id   AF-A0A6V7JGI9-F1
#
_cell.length_a   1.000
_cell.length_b   1.000
_cell.length_c   1.000
_cell.angle_alpha   90.00
_cell.angle_beta   90.00
_cell.angle_gamma   90.00
#
_symmetry.space_group_name_H-M   'P 1'
#
loop_
_entity.id
_entity.type
_entity.pdbx_description
1 polymer ?
#
loop_
_entity_poly.entity_id
_entity_poly.type
_entity_poly.pdbx_seq_one_letter_code
_entity_poly.pdbx_strand_id
1 'polypeptide(L)' 'DIDGATAAVVVNAAYFKGQWIRSFNKNETRDETFHLEDGKTKTLPTMHTQRNFNYGVLSDVNARFVELPYK' A
#
# COMPACT_ATOMS: atom_id res chain seq x y z
N ASP A 1 6.54 10.08 28.62
CA ASP A 1 7.63 10.92 29.14
C ASP A 1 8.89 10.11 29.35
N ILE A 2 10.03 10.78 29.25
CA ILE A 2 11.37 10.18 29.40
C ILE A 2 11.81 10.34 30.87
N ASP A 3 12.37 9.27 31.46
CA ASP A 3 12.83 9.22 32.84
C ASP A 3 14.05 10.14 33.07
N GLY A 4 14.15 10.75 34.25
CA GLY A 4 15.28 11.60 34.68
C GLY A 4 16.64 10.89 34.75
N ALA A 5 16.69 9.56 34.79
CA ALA A 5 17.92 8.78 34.72
C ALA A 5 18.32 8.36 33.28
N THR A 6 17.57 8.79 32.26
CA THR A 6 17.82 8.40 30.86
C THR A 6 19.15 8.98 30.36
N ALA A 7 20.12 8.11 30.10
CA ALA A 7 21.46 8.51 29.65
C ALA A 7 21.53 8.87 28.15
N ALA A 8 20.69 8.26 27.30
CA ALA A 8 20.56 8.61 25.90
C ALA A 8 19.24 8.09 25.29
N VAL A 9 18.73 8.80 24.28
CA VAL A 9 17.63 8.34 23.43
C VAL A 9 18.02 8.55 21.98
N VAL A 10 17.82 7.53 21.15
CA VAL A 10 18.00 7.61 19.69
C VAL A 10 16.67 7.31 19.04
N VAL A 11 16.18 8.23 18.23
CA VAL A 11 14.91 8.11 17.52
C VAL A 11 15.16 8.26 16.03
N ASN A 12 14.51 7.41 15.24
CA ASN A 12 14.43 7.57 13.79
C ASN A 12 12.96 7.64 13.37
N ALA A 13 12.67 8.52 12.42
CA ALA A 13 11.38 8.60 11.77
C ALA A 13 11.59 8.75 10.26
N ALA A 14 10.83 7.98 9.47
CA ALA A 14 10.83 8.07 8.01
C ALA A 14 9.38 8.24 7.53
N TYR A 15 9.17 9.18 6.61
CA TYR A 15 7.87 9.43 5.98
C TYR A 15 8.06 9.55 4.47
N PHE A 16 7.27 8.79 3.71
CA PHE A 16 7.30 8.82 2.26
C PHE A 16 5.89 9.01 1.70
N LYS A 17 5.75 9.98 0.79
CA LYS A 17 4.54 10.23 0.01
C LYS A 17 4.94 10.55 -1.44
N GLY A 18 5.19 9.50 -2.22
CA GLY A 18 5.54 9.63 -3.63
C GLY A 18 4.34 9.90 -4.53
N GLN A 19 4.58 10.59 -5.64
CA GLN A 19 3.63 10.65 -6.76
C GLN A 19 3.86 9.47 -7.69
N TRP A 20 2.80 8.78 -8.08
CA TRP A 20 2.89 7.78 -9.13
C TRP A 20 3.35 8.40 -10.45
N ILE A 21 4.16 7.68 -11.24
CA ILE A 21 4.44 8.08 -12.64
C ILE A 21 3.12 8.15 -13.42
N ARG A 22 2.21 7.20 -13.16
CA ARG A 22 0.87 7.13 -13.74
C ARG A 22 -0.18 7.12 -12.63
N SER A 23 -0.76 8.27 -12.34
CA SER A 23 -1.79 8.42 -11.32
C SER A 23 -3.09 7.70 -11.69
N PHE A 24 -3.79 7.23 -10.66
CA PHE A 24 -5.15 6.71 -10.77
C PHE A 24 -6.14 7.85 -11.07
N ASN A 25 -7.18 7.57 -11.86
CA ASN A 25 -8.28 8.50 -12.07
C ASN A 25 -9.19 8.47 -10.83
N LYS A 26 -9.35 9.60 -10.15
CA LYS A 26 -10.16 9.69 -8.93
C LYS A 26 -11.64 9.34 -9.16
N ASN A 27 -12.15 9.59 -10.37
CA ASN A 27 -13.54 9.30 -10.72
C ASN A 27 -13.80 7.79 -10.90
N GLU A 28 -12.73 7.00 -11.05
CA GLU A 28 -12.83 5.54 -11.15
C GLU A 28 -12.74 4.87 -9.79
N THR A 29 -12.38 5.59 -8.73
CA THR A 29 -12.35 5.07 -7.37
C THR A 29 -13.77 4.83 -6.89
N ARG A 30 -14.07 3.60 -6.48
CA ARG A 30 -15.38 3.20 -5.97
C ARG A 30 -15.27 2.20 -4.84
N ASP A 31 -16.31 2.13 -4.04
CA ASP A 31 -16.42 1.21 -2.92
C ASP A 31 -16.51 -0.23 -3.41
N GLU A 32 -15.57 -1.08 -2.97
CA GLU A 32 -15.55 -2.52 -3.28
C GLU A 32 -15.27 -3.34 -2.01
N THR A 33 -15.63 -4.62 -2.07
CA THR A 33 -15.45 -5.57 -0.96
C THR A 33 -13.98 -5.99 -0.83
N PHE A 34 -13.41 -5.78 0.36
CA PHE A 34 -12.11 -6.27 0.77
C PHE A 34 -12.27 -7.41 1.79
N HIS A 35 -11.51 -8.49 1.60
CA HIS A 35 -11.55 -9.68 2.45
C HIS A 35 -10.43 -9.60 3.51
N LEU A 36 -10.81 -9.64 4.79
CA LEU A 36 -9.88 -9.65 5.91
C LEU A 36 -9.40 -11.07 6.21
N GLU A 37 -8.28 -11.17 6.94
CA GLU A 37 -7.68 -12.43 7.36
C GLU A 37 -8.63 -13.29 8.22
N ASP A 38 -9.45 -12.65 9.06
CA ASP A 38 -10.42 -13.33 9.93
C ASP A 38 -11.71 -13.77 9.20
N GLY A 39 -11.71 -13.71 7.86
CA GLY A 39 -12.84 -14.11 7.00
C GLY A 39 -13.96 -13.07 6.91
N LYS A 40 -13.87 -11.95 7.64
CA LYS A 40 -14.83 -10.85 7.53
C LYS A 40 -14.57 -10.03 6.27
N THR A 41 -15.57 -9.27 5.86
CA THR A 41 -15.47 -8.34 4.73
C THR A 41 -15.62 -6.90 5.19
N LYS A 42 -15.01 -5.98 4.45
CA LYS A 42 -15.18 -4.53 4.59
C LYS A 42 -15.37 -3.91 3.22
N THR A 43 -16.25 -2.92 3.13
CA THR A 43 -16.37 -2.08 1.94
C THR A 43 -15.37 -0.94 2.04
N LEU A 44 -14.48 -0.80 1.05
CA LEU A 44 -13.42 0.22 1.05
C LEU A 44 -13.34 0.93 -0.32
N PRO A 45 -13.01 2.24 -0.35
CA PRO A 45 -12.73 2.95 -1.60
C PRO A 45 -11.52 2.34 -2.29
N THR A 46 -11.76 1.65 -3.41
CA THR A 46 -10.75 0.95 -4.19
C THR A 46 -10.46 1.74 -5.46
N MET A 47 -9.19 2.00 -5.76
CA MET A 47 -8.78 2.72 -6.97
C MET A 47 -8.73 1.78 -8.17
N HIS A 48 -9.12 2.26 -9.36
CA HIS A 48 -9.13 1.46 -10.58
C HIS A 48 -8.30 2.09 -11.70
N THR A 49 -7.65 1.24 -12.48
CA THR A 49 -6.98 1.63 -13.72
C THR A 49 -6.80 0.42 -14.62
N GLN A 50 -6.81 0.63 -15.94
CA GLN A 50 -6.55 -0.40 -16.94
C GLN A 50 -5.44 0.06 -17.87
N ARG A 51 -4.26 -0.54 -17.72
CA ARG A 51 -3.04 -0.19 -18.47
C ARG A 51 -2.11 -1.41 -18.56
N ASN A 52 -1.08 -1.31 -19.38
CA ASN A 52 0.03 -2.25 -19.36
C ASN A 52 0.91 -1.99 -18.14
N PHE A 53 1.17 -3.04 -17.37
CA PHE A 53 2.04 -3.04 -16.21
C PHE A 53 3.07 -4.17 -16.35
N ASN A 54 4.23 -3.99 -15.74
CA ASN A 54 5.07 -5.14 -15.41
C ASN A 54 4.34 -5.91 -14.32
N TYR A 55 3.95 -7.15 -14.62
CA TYR A 55 3.21 -8.02 -13.73
C TYR A 55 3.68 -9.45 -13.92
N GLY A 56 3.42 -10.31 -12.94
CA GLY A 56 3.68 -11.73 -13.07
C GLY A 56 3.10 -12.56 -11.94
N VAL A 57 3.32 -13.87 -12.03
CA VAL A 57 2.87 -14.86 -11.06
C VAL A 57 4.09 -15.46 -10.38
N LEU A 58 4.05 -15.53 -9.05
CA LEU A 58 5.05 -16.15 -8.21
C LEU A 58 4.48 -17.48 -7.69
N SER A 59 4.62 -18.52 -8.51
CA SER A 59 4.01 -19.83 -8.24
C SER A 59 4.51 -20.46 -6.93
N ASP A 60 5.80 -20.30 -6.62
CA ASP A 60 6.44 -20.89 -5.43
C ASP A 60 5.84 -20.39 -4.11
N VAL A 61 5.19 -19.22 -4.13
CA VAL A 61 4.53 -18.59 -2.96
C VAL A 61 3.05 -18.33 -3.19
N ASN A 62 2.46 -18.89 -4.26
CA ASN A 62 1.06 -18.70 -4.63
C ASN A 62 0.62 -17.21 -4.65
N ALA A 63 1.42 -16.35 -5.27
CA ALA A 63 1.17 -14.91 -5.30
C ALA A 63 1.20 -14.33 -6.72
N ARG A 64 0.70 -13.10 -6.86
CA ARG A 64 0.83 -12.28 -8.08
C ARG A 64 1.49 -10.97 -7.71
N PHE A 65 2.31 -10.41 -8.60
CA PHE A 65 2.92 -9.10 -8.42
C PHE A 65 2.54 -8.15 -9.56
N VAL A 66 2.62 -6.85 -9.26
CA VAL A 66 2.47 -5.75 -10.21
C VAL A 66 3.39 -4.60 -9.78
N GLU A 67 4.06 -3.96 -10.74
CA GLU A 67 4.91 -2.80 -10.47
C GLU A 67 4.13 -1.49 -10.65
N LEU A 68 4.19 -0.63 -9.63
CA LEU A 68 3.60 0.71 -9.64
C LEU A 68 4.71 1.74 -9.35
N PRO A 69 5.35 2.31 -10.38
CA PRO A 69 6.50 3.19 -10.17
C PRO A 69 6.08 4.58 -9.68
N TYR A 70 6.91 5.15 -8.80
CA TYR A 70 6.86 6.56 -8.40
C TYR A 70 7.73 7.42 -9.32
N LYS A 71 7.43 8.73 -9.40
CA LYS A 71 8.24 9.73 -10.09
C LYS A 71 9.56 9.99 -9.40
#